data_AF-A0A929SH58-F1
#
_entry.id   AF-A0A929SH58-F1
#
_cell.length_a   1.000
_cell.length_b   1.000
_cell.length_c   1.000
_cell.angle_alpha   90.00
_cell.angle_beta   90.00
_cell.angle_gamma   90.00
#
_symmetry.space_group_name_H-M   'P 1'
#
loop_
_entity.id
_entity.type
_entity.pdbx_description
1 polymer ?
#
loop_
_entity_poly.entity_id
_entity_poly.type
_entity_poly.pdbx_seq_one_letter_code
_entity_poly.pdbx_strand_id
1 'polypeptide(L)'
;MSSYNIAIVGATGAVGEEILRVLDEMNFPVKDILPLASAKSAGEKVEFRGKEYVVRELTDSTFDENEIDIAFFSAGGSISAHYVPFAAASGAVVIDNTSHFRMQENVPLVVPECNPQDIKLWEETGIIANPNCSTIQMVQILKPLDDAFDIERVDVSTYQATSGAGKEGMSELVEQLQQFFAFKLDECE
;
A
#
# COMPACT_ATOMS: atom_id res chain seq x y z
N MET A 1 -18.14 -19.38 -5.39
CA MET A 1 -16.85 -18.68 -5.18
C MET A 1 -17.02 -17.80 -3.98
N SER A 2 -16.12 -17.87 -3.01
CA SER A 2 -16.13 -16.97 -1.86
C SER A 2 -15.80 -15.56 -2.33
N SER A 3 -16.51 -14.56 -1.82
CA SER A 3 -16.24 -13.14 -2.05
C SER A 3 -15.87 -12.48 -0.71
N TYR A 4 -15.00 -11.48 -0.75
CA TYR A 4 -14.36 -10.89 0.43
C TYR A 4 -14.81 -9.44 0.68
N ASN A 5 -15.07 -9.10 1.93
CA ASN A 5 -15.19 -7.72 2.40
C ASN A 5 -13.79 -7.12 2.56
N ILE A 6 -13.50 -6.05 1.82
CA ILE A 6 -12.16 -5.46 1.76
C ILE A 6 -12.15 -4.07 2.39
N ALA A 7 -11.27 -3.83 3.35
CA ALA A 7 -10.95 -2.49 3.82
C ALA A 7 -9.71 -1.95 3.10
N ILE A 8 -9.72 -0.66 2.74
CA ILE A 8 -8.56 0.03 2.17
C ILE A 8 -8.28 1.27 3.02
N VAL A 9 -7.25 1.20 3.86
CA VAL A 9 -6.80 2.30 4.71
C VAL A 9 -5.80 3.17 3.95
N GLY A 10 -6.14 4.44 3.75
CA GLY A 10 -5.45 5.33 2.82
C GLY A 10 -6.07 5.34 1.42
N ALA A 11 -7.38 5.09 1.31
CA ALA A 11 -8.09 4.93 0.04
C ALA A 11 -8.00 6.15 -0.90
N THR A 12 -7.82 7.36 -0.37
CA THR A 12 -7.69 8.61 -1.16
C THR A 12 -6.26 8.93 -1.60
N GLY A 13 -5.29 8.16 -1.10
CA GLY A 13 -3.89 8.26 -1.50
C GLY A 13 -3.62 7.59 -2.85
N ALA A 14 -2.47 7.89 -3.45
CA ALA A 14 -2.08 7.30 -4.74
C ALA A 14 -2.10 5.76 -4.71
N VAL A 15 -1.53 5.14 -3.67
CA VAL A 15 -1.52 3.67 -3.55
C VAL A 15 -2.94 3.10 -3.31
N GLY A 16 -3.80 3.79 -2.57
CA GLY A 16 -5.19 3.34 -2.35
C GLY A 16 -6.00 3.27 -3.65
N GLU A 17 -5.86 4.28 -4.51
CA GLU A 17 -6.46 4.30 -5.85
C GLU A 17 -5.92 3.18 -6.73
N GLU A 18 -4.61 2.91 -6.67
CA GLU A 18 -3.98 1.81 -7.39
C GLU A 18 -4.48 0.44 -6.92
N ILE A 19 -4.67 0.23 -5.61
CA ILE A 19 -5.25 -1.01 -5.06
C ILE A 19 -6.64 -1.25 -5.65
N LEU A 20 -7.51 -0.22 -5.65
CA LEU A 20 -8.85 -0.31 -6.24
C LEU A 20 -8.79 -0.69 -7.72
N ARG A 21 -7.89 -0.05 -8.49
CA ARG A 21 -7.72 -0.33 -9.90
C ARG A 21 -7.24 -1.76 -10.15
N VAL A 22 -6.22 -2.22 -9.43
CA VAL A 22 -5.66 -3.58 -9.58
C VAL A 22 -6.68 -4.65 -9.17
N LEU A 23 -7.44 -4.44 -8.10
CA LEU A 23 -8.53 -5.36 -7.71
C LEU A 23 -9.58 -5.49 -8.81
N ASP A 24 -9.85 -4.41 -9.54
CA ASP A 24 -10.78 -4.45 -10.68
C ASP A 24 -10.17 -5.16 -11.89
N GLU A 25 -8.97 -4.75 -12.32
CA GLU A 25 -8.22 -5.33 -13.45
C GLU A 25 -8.03 -6.84 -13.29
N MET A 26 -7.75 -7.30 -12.07
CA MET A 26 -7.54 -8.72 -11.74
C MET A 26 -8.85 -9.50 -11.56
N ASN A 27 -10.00 -8.84 -11.72
CA ASN A 27 -11.32 -9.38 -11.42
C ASN A 27 -11.38 -10.07 -10.03
N PHE A 28 -10.78 -9.44 -9.01
CA PHE A 28 -10.71 -10.01 -7.67
C PHE A 28 -12.13 -10.20 -7.10
N PRO A 29 -12.40 -11.31 -6.36
CA PRO A 29 -13.73 -11.60 -5.84
C PRO A 29 -14.08 -10.72 -4.63
N VAL A 30 -14.39 -9.46 -4.88
CA VAL A 30 -14.83 -8.48 -3.87
C VAL A 30 -16.34 -8.60 -3.62
N LYS A 31 -16.74 -8.71 -2.36
CA LYS A 31 -18.13 -8.64 -1.90
C LYS A 31 -18.55 -7.18 -1.65
N ASP A 32 -17.75 -6.46 -0.87
CA ASP A 32 -17.92 -5.04 -0.61
C ASP A 32 -16.58 -4.36 -0.28
N ILE A 33 -16.54 -3.04 -0.39
CA ILE A 33 -15.35 -2.23 -0.07
C ILE A 33 -15.68 -1.23 1.03
N LEU A 34 -14.81 -1.15 2.03
CA LEU A 34 -14.78 -0.11 3.05
C LEU A 34 -13.55 0.79 2.82
N PRO A 35 -13.69 1.91 2.09
CA PRO A 35 -12.59 2.86 1.93
C PRO A 35 -12.46 3.72 3.18
N LEU A 36 -11.24 3.78 3.73
CA LEU A 36 -10.92 4.44 4.98
C LEU A 36 -9.82 5.48 4.78
N ALA A 37 -9.97 6.63 5.44
CA ALA A 37 -8.99 7.70 5.44
C ALA A 37 -9.04 8.49 6.76
N SER A 38 -8.26 9.56 6.86
CA SER A 38 -8.35 10.50 7.98
C SER A 38 -9.69 11.26 7.98
N ALA A 39 -10.03 11.88 9.11
CA ALA A 39 -11.20 12.77 9.25
C ALA A 39 -11.31 13.84 8.15
N LYS A 40 -10.16 14.34 7.67
CA LYS A 40 -10.09 15.37 6.62
C LYS A 40 -10.66 14.88 5.29
N SER A 41 -10.52 13.58 4.99
CA SER A 41 -10.97 12.96 3.74
C SER A 41 -12.27 12.16 3.89
N ALA A 42 -12.84 12.09 5.09
CA ALA A 42 -14.12 11.46 5.30
C ALA A 42 -15.22 12.21 4.52
N GLY A 43 -16.08 11.46 3.83
CA GLY A 43 -17.11 12.01 2.95
C GLY A 43 -16.67 12.20 1.49
N GLU A 44 -15.38 12.09 1.18
CA GLU A 44 -14.92 11.92 -0.21
C GLU A 44 -15.50 10.63 -0.82
N LYS A 45 -15.44 10.52 -2.14
CA LYS A 45 -15.92 9.34 -2.86
C LYS A 45 -14.80 8.70 -3.66
N VAL A 46 -14.76 7.38 -3.63
CA VAL A 46 -13.95 6.56 -4.54
C VAL A 46 -14.87 5.69 -5.38
N GLU A 47 -14.47 5.40 -6.61
CA GLU A 47 -15.24 4.54 -7.51
C GLU A 47 -14.58 3.15 -7.61
N PHE A 48 -15.39 2.11 -7.58
CA PHE A 48 -14.97 0.74 -7.86
C PHE A 48 -16.05 0.02 -8.67
N ARG A 49 -15.71 -0.49 -9.85
CA ARG A 49 -16.64 -1.19 -10.77
C ARG A 49 -17.92 -0.41 -11.06
N GLY A 50 -17.81 0.91 -11.29
CA GLY A 50 -18.95 1.78 -11.57
C GLY A 50 -19.86 2.06 -10.37
N LYS A 51 -19.50 1.62 -9.16
CA LYS A 51 -20.19 1.95 -7.91
C LYS A 51 -19.36 2.96 -7.13
N GLU A 52 -20.00 4.03 -6.67
CA GLU A 52 -19.40 4.99 -5.75
C GLU A 52 -19.43 4.46 -4.30
N TYR A 53 -18.33 4.66 -3.59
CA TYR A 53 -18.16 4.36 -2.18
C TYR A 53 -17.77 5.61 -1.42
N VAL A 54 -18.47 5.90 -0.33
CA VAL A 54 -18.15 7.03 0.54
C VAL A 54 -17.00 6.64 1.48
N VAL A 55 -15.94 7.43 1.45
CA VAL A 55 -14.78 7.28 2.34
C VAL A 55 -15.21 7.56 3.78
N ARG A 56 -14.94 6.62 4.67
CA ARG A 56 -15.20 6.75 6.11
C ARG A 56 -13.93 7.14 6.86
N GLU A 57 -14.10 7.83 7.98
CA GLU A 57 -13.01 8.09 8.90
C GLU A 57 -12.53 6.78 9.53
N LEU A 58 -11.22 6.58 9.59
CA LEU A 58 -10.57 5.51 10.33
C LEU A 58 -10.56 5.84 11.83
N THR A 59 -11.18 4.98 12.62
CA THR A 59 -11.28 5.08 14.08
C THR A 59 -10.95 3.74 14.74
N ASP A 60 -10.70 3.76 16.05
CA ASP A 60 -10.39 2.54 16.82
C ASP A 60 -11.52 1.50 16.76
N SER A 61 -12.77 1.93 16.61
CA SER A 61 -13.95 1.05 16.50
C SER A 61 -14.24 0.58 15.07
N THR A 62 -13.53 1.10 14.06
CA THR A 62 -13.86 0.84 12.65
C THR A 62 -13.86 -0.65 12.32
N PHE A 63 -12.90 -1.42 12.83
CA PHE A 63 -12.80 -2.85 12.52
C PHE A 63 -13.71 -3.73 13.39
N ASP A 64 -14.19 -3.24 14.53
CA ASP A 64 -15.19 -3.93 15.35
C ASP A 64 -16.61 -3.75 14.79
N GLU A 65 -16.86 -2.59 14.16
CA GLU A 65 -18.16 -2.23 13.59
C GLU A 65 -18.41 -2.81 12.19
N ASN A 66 -17.38 -3.35 11.53
CA ASN A 66 -17.46 -3.80 10.15
C ASN A 66 -16.78 -5.17 9.99
N GLU A 67 -17.49 -6.12 9.38
CA GLU A 67 -16.93 -7.44 9.05
C GLU A 67 -15.95 -7.29 7.86
N ILE A 68 -14.65 -7.42 8.11
CA ILE A 68 -13.58 -7.29 7.12
C ILE A 68 -12.79 -8.59 7.03
N ASP A 69 -12.64 -9.12 5.82
CA ASP A 69 -11.83 -10.31 5.57
C ASP A 69 -10.37 -9.94 5.29
N ILE A 70 -10.14 -8.88 4.50
CA ILE A 70 -8.81 -8.42 4.08
C ILE A 70 -8.73 -6.90 4.26
N ALA A 71 -7.67 -6.42 4.90
CA ALA A 71 -7.42 -4.98 5.07
C ALA A 71 -6.09 -4.58 4.45
N PHE A 72 -6.12 -3.73 3.43
CA PHE A 72 -4.93 -3.12 2.86
C PHE A 72 -4.59 -1.82 3.58
N PHE A 73 -3.36 -1.69 4.07
CA PHE A 73 -2.88 -0.48 4.73
C PHE A 73 -1.84 0.24 3.90
N SER A 74 -2.10 1.52 3.59
CA SER A 74 -1.14 2.39 2.91
C SER A 74 -1.30 3.86 3.33
N ALA A 75 -1.37 4.09 4.65
CA ALA A 75 -1.59 5.41 5.24
C ALA A 75 -0.42 5.94 6.10
N GLY A 76 0.74 5.26 6.04
CA GLY A 76 1.96 5.64 6.76
C GLY A 76 2.19 4.88 8.07
N GLY A 77 3.46 4.73 8.45
CA GLY A 77 3.87 3.80 9.51
C GLY A 77 3.28 4.07 10.90
N SER A 78 3.01 5.33 11.24
CA SER A 78 2.36 5.68 12.51
C SER A 78 0.88 5.25 12.55
N ILE A 79 0.19 5.38 11.42
CA ILE A 79 -1.19 4.90 11.26
C ILE A 79 -1.20 3.37 11.34
N SER A 80 -0.28 2.69 10.67
CA SER A 80 -0.20 1.23 10.74
C SER A 80 0.14 0.74 12.16
N ALA A 81 1.08 1.39 12.85
CA ALA A 81 1.42 1.06 14.24
C ALA A 81 0.20 1.06 15.17
N HIS A 82 -0.72 2.02 14.98
CA HIS A 82 -1.90 2.17 15.81
C HIS A 82 -3.05 1.27 15.35
N TYR A 83 -3.39 1.27 14.06
CA TYR A 83 -4.64 0.68 13.55
C TYR A 83 -4.54 -0.78 13.06
N VAL A 84 -3.35 -1.26 12.66
CA VAL A 84 -3.17 -2.66 12.22
C VAL A 84 -3.53 -3.66 13.33
N PRO A 85 -3.14 -3.46 14.61
CA PRO A 85 -3.55 -4.36 15.69
C PRO A 85 -5.07 -4.50 15.85
N PHE A 86 -5.84 -3.42 15.66
CA PHE A 86 -7.31 -3.48 15.73
C PHE A 86 -7.89 -4.29 14.57
N ALA A 87 -7.37 -4.10 13.35
CA ALA A 87 -7.80 -4.88 12.18
C ALA A 87 -7.47 -6.37 12.30
N ALA A 88 -6.25 -6.70 12.75
CA ALA A 88 -5.85 -8.09 12.97
C ALA A 88 -6.68 -8.75 14.09
N ALA A 89 -6.96 -8.01 15.18
CA ALA A 89 -7.76 -8.51 16.29
C ALA A 89 -9.24 -8.76 15.93
N SER A 90 -9.79 -8.05 14.93
CA SER A 90 -11.15 -8.31 14.43
C SER A 90 -11.24 -9.55 13.53
N GLY A 91 -10.10 -10.17 13.21
CA GLY A 91 -10.01 -11.37 12.37
C GLY A 91 -9.67 -11.10 10.90
N ALA A 92 -9.44 -9.84 10.50
CA ALA A 92 -9.03 -9.51 9.15
C ALA A 92 -7.57 -9.92 8.90
N VAL A 93 -7.28 -10.36 7.67
CA VAL A 93 -5.90 -10.48 7.19
C VAL A 93 -5.41 -9.11 6.77
N VAL A 94 -4.41 -8.59 7.46
CA VAL A 94 -3.85 -7.26 7.19
C VAL A 94 -2.66 -7.37 6.24
N ILE A 95 -2.70 -6.62 5.14
CA ILE A 95 -1.58 -6.46 4.20
C ILE A 95 -1.07 -5.02 4.33
N ASP A 96 0.06 -4.84 5.03
CA ASP A 96 0.60 -3.52 5.38
C ASP A 96 1.70 -3.07 4.42
N ASN A 97 1.44 -2.01 3.65
CA ASN A 97 2.38 -1.37 2.74
C ASN A 97 3.22 -0.27 3.38
N THR A 98 3.34 -0.28 4.71
CA THR A 98 4.27 0.60 5.41
C THR A 98 5.55 -0.13 5.80
N SER A 99 6.53 0.60 6.33
CA SER A 99 7.76 0.00 6.84
C SER A 99 7.61 -0.56 8.26
N HIS A 100 6.49 -0.31 8.95
CA HIS A 100 6.39 -0.51 10.40
C HIS A 100 6.59 -1.97 10.83
N PHE A 101 5.99 -2.92 10.11
CA PHE A 101 6.03 -4.34 10.47
C PHE A 101 7.13 -5.15 9.76
N ARG A 102 7.86 -4.55 8.80
CA ARG A 102 8.78 -5.28 7.90
C ARG A 102 9.92 -6.03 8.60
N MET A 103 10.33 -5.57 9.79
CA MET A 103 11.45 -6.13 10.54
C MET A 103 11.00 -6.92 11.78
N GLN A 104 9.69 -7.13 11.96
CA GLN A 104 9.17 -7.93 13.07
C GLN A 104 9.29 -9.41 12.71
N GLU A 105 9.94 -10.19 13.58
CA GLU A 105 10.31 -11.58 13.32
C GLU A 105 9.10 -12.49 13.03
N ASN A 106 7.95 -12.20 13.65
CA ASN A 106 6.71 -12.94 13.52
C ASN A 106 5.75 -12.39 12.43
N VAL A 107 6.19 -11.41 11.64
CA VAL A 107 5.40 -10.87 10.52
C VAL A 107 6.09 -11.23 9.21
N PRO A 108 5.46 -12.01 8.32
CA PRO A 108 6.07 -12.36 7.04
C PRO A 108 6.19 -11.14 6.14
N LEU A 109 7.39 -10.97 5.57
CA LEU A 109 7.71 -9.98 4.55
C LEU A 109 7.69 -10.65 3.18
N VAL A 110 6.62 -10.46 2.40
CA VAL A 110 6.31 -11.35 1.26
C VAL A 110 6.49 -10.66 -0.09
N VAL A 111 7.26 -11.29 -0.97
CA VAL A 111 7.19 -11.12 -2.43
C VAL A 111 6.70 -12.45 -3.02
N PRO A 112 5.48 -12.51 -3.59
CA PRO A 112 4.87 -13.78 -4.02
C PRO A 112 5.73 -14.63 -4.96
N GLU A 113 6.54 -14.01 -5.83
CA GLU A 113 7.42 -14.71 -6.76
C GLU A 113 8.72 -15.21 -6.11
N CYS A 114 9.06 -14.74 -4.90
CA CYS A 114 10.31 -15.06 -4.23
C CYS A 114 10.14 -16.00 -3.03
N ASN A 115 9.13 -15.73 -2.19
CA ASN A 115 8.88 -16.48 -0.95
C ASN A 115 7.38 -16.70 -0.69
N PRO A 116 6.63 -17.29 -1.64
CA PRO A 116 5.18 -17.47 -1.52
C PRO A 116 4.77 -18.34 -0.32
N GLN A 117 5.63 -19.26 0.12
CA GLN A 117 5.35 -20.14 1.25
C GLN A 117 5.24 -19.40 2.58
N ASP A 118 5.95 -18.27 2.72
CA ASP A 118 6.02 -17.49 3.97
C ASP A 118 4.70 -16.79 4.27
N ILE A 119 3.82 -16.64 3.26
CA ILE A 119 2.51 -16.03 3.45
C ILE A 119 1.76 -16.71 4.61
N LYS A 120 1.87 -18.04 4.75
CA LYS A 120 1.16 -18.82 5.79
C LYS A 120 1.48 -18.38 7.23
N LEU A 121 2.62 -17.74 7.45
CA LEU A 121 3.01 -17.22 8.77
C LEU A 121 2.12 -16.08 9.24
N TRP A 122 1.29 -15.51 8.35
CA TRP A 122 0.31 -14.47 8.71
C TRP A 122 -0.64 -14.95 9.81
N GLU A 123 -0.95 -16.26 9.87
CA GLU A 123 -1.90 -16.84 10.82
C GLU A 123 -1.49 -16.62 12.29
N GLU A 124 -0.20 -16.37 12.56
CA GLU A 124 0.29 -16.11 13.92
C GLU A 124 -0.06 -14.70 14.42
N THR A 125 -0.15 -13.72 13.51
CA THR A 125 -0.27 -12.31 13.87
C THR A 125 -1.49 -11.61 13.25
N GLY A 126 -2.10 -12.20 12.23
CA GLY A 126 -3.08 -11.55 11.37
C GLY A 126 -2.45 -10.61 10.32
N ILE A 127 -1.11 -10.56 10.20
CA ILE A 127 -0.42 -9.49 9.46
C ILE A 127 0.53 -10.08 8.40
N ILE A 128 0.56 -9.44 7.24
CA ILE A 128 1.55 -9.61 6.17
C ILE A 128 2.16 -8.24 5.89
N ALA A 129 3.49 -8.14 5.94
CA ALA A 129 4.19 -6.92 5.56
C ALA A 129 4.49 -6.91 4.06
N ASN A 130 4.14 -5.84 3.38
CA ASN A 130 4.51 -5.61 1.99
C ASN A 130 5.90 -4.92 1.93
N PRO A 131 6.87 -5.44 1.16
CA PRO A 131 8.23 -4.92 1.13
C PRO A 131 8.37 -3.53 0.52
N ASN A 132 9.59 -2.99 0.56
CA ASN A 132 9.89 -1.72 -0.09
C ASN A 132 9.82 -1.86 -1.62
N CYS A 133 9.28 -0.85 -2.32
CA CYS A 133 9.13 -0.86 -3.77
C CYS A 133 10.42 -1.14 -4.54
N SER A 134 11.55 -0.56 -4.13
CA SER A 134 12.85 -0.81 -4.78
C SER A 134 13.35 -2.23 -4.55
N THR A 135 13.01 -2.82 -3.40
CA THR A 135 13.34 -4.20 -3.07
C THR A 135 12.51 -5.16 -3.92
N ILE A 136 11.18 -4.98 -4.00
CA ILE A 136 10.27 -5.89 -4.74
C ILE A 136 10.75 -6.10 -6.17
N GLN A 137 10.95 -5.01 -6.92
CA GLN A 137 11.39 -5.09 -8.32
C GLN A 137 12.77 -5.74 -8.48
N MET A 138 13.66 -5.56 -7.49
CA MET A 138 15.02 -6.08 -7.54
C MET A 138 15.03 -7.59 -7.25
N VAL A 139 14.40 -8.02 -6.15
CA VAL A 139 14.45 -9.42 -5.72
C VAL A 139 13.68 -10.34 -6.67
N GLN A 140 12.64 -9.86 -7.36
CA GLN A 140 11.97 -10.65 -8.40
C GLN A 140 12.93 -11.07 -9.52
N ILE A 141 13.87 -10.21 -9.90
CA ILE A 141 14.89 -10.53 -10.92
C ILE A 141 16.06 -11.30 -10.33
N LEU A 142 16.46 -10.96 -9.10
CA LEU A 142 17.61 -11.62 -8.46
C LEU A 142 17.31 -13.04 -7.99
N LYS A 143 16.07 -13.35 -7.59
CA LYS A 143 15.73 -14.66 -7.03
C LYS A 143 16.14 -15.85 -7.92
N PRO A 144 15.79 -15.89 -9.23
CA PRO A 144 16.22 -17.00 -10.08
C PRO A 144 17.74 -17.04 -10.30
N LEU A 145 18.44 -15.90 -10.19
CA LEU A 145 19.90 -15.85 -10.28
C LEU A 145 20.55 -16.36 -8.99
N ASP A 146 19.99 -16.00 -7.84
CA ASP A 146 20.39 -16.48 -6.52
C ASP A 146 20.23 -18.00 -6.41
N ASP A 147 19.09 -18.55 -6.83
CA ASP A 147 18.86 -20.00 -6.83
C ASP A 147 19.86 -20.79 -7.70
N ALA A 148 20.36 -20.16 -8.77
CA ALA A 148 21.27 -20.80 -9.72
C ALA A 148 22.75 -20.63 -9.36
N PHE A 149 23.10 -19.52 -8.70
CA PHE A 149 24.49 -19.08 -8.57
C PHE A 149 24.91 -18.62 -7.18
N ASP A 150 24.01 -18.59 -6.19
CA ASP A 150 24.27 -18.19 -4.79
C ASP A 150 24.87 -16.78 -4.70
N ILE A 151 24.04 -15.74 -4.79
CA ILE A 151 24.52 -14.36 -4.90
C ILE A 151 25.16 -13.91 -3.58
N GLU A 152 26.46 -13.63 -3.60
CA GLU A 152 27.18 -13.15 -2.41
C GLU A 152 27.02 -11.64 -2.15
N ARG A 153 26.87 -10.83 -3.20
CA ARG A 153 26.83 -9.36 -3.09
C ARG A 153 26.09 -8.70 -4.26
N VAL A 154 25.29 -7.70 -3.92
CA VAL A 154 24.59 -6.83 -4.89
C VAL A 154 25.03 -5.39 -4.64
N ASP A 155 25.64 -4.78 -5.64
CA ASP A 155 25.85 -3.32 -5.68
C ASP A 155 24.71 -2.69 -6.47
N VAL A 156 23.94 -1.80 -5.82
CA VAL A 156 22.75 -1.20 -6.42
C VAL A 156 22.80 0.32 -6.35
N SER A 157 22.36 0.96 -7.44
CA SER A 157 22.13 2.40 -7.53
C SER A 157 20.72 2.62 -8.07
N THR A 158 19.91 3.38 -7.35
CA THR A 158 18.48 3.57 -7.67
C THR A 158 18.22 4.95 -8.26
N TYR A 159 17.31 5.03 -9.21
CA TYR A 159 16.80 6.27 -9.80
C TYR A 159 15.31 6.35 -9.50
N GLN A 160 14.97 6.82 -8.29
CA GLN A 160 13.62 6.74 -7.76
C GLN A 160 12.74 7.90 -8.25
N ALA A 161 11.51 7.58 -8.66
CA ALA A 161 10.53 8.57 -9.06
C ALA A 161 9.92 9.31 -7.84
N THR A 162 9.43 10.53 -8.06
CA THR A 162 8.78 11.36 -7.02
C THR A 162 7.45 10.80 -6.55
N SER A 163 6.85 9.86 -7.30
CA SER A 163 5.66 9.11 -6.87
C SER A 163 5.88 8.30 -5.59
N GLY A 164 7.13 7.97 -5.24
CA GLY A 164 7.47 7.38 -3.94
C GLY A 164 7.15 8.30 -2.75
N ALA A 165 7.09 9.62 -2.96
CA ALA A 165 6.64 10.60 -1.97
C ALA A 165 5.13 10.90 -2.07
N GLY A 166 4.37 10.09 -2.81
CA GLY A 166 2.92 10.23 -2.97
C GLY A 166 2.51 11.39 -3.87
N LYS A 167 1.24 11.79 -3.76
CA LYS A 167 0.64 12.84 -4.61
C LYS A 167 1.35 14.18 -4.47
N GLU A 168 1.76 14.54 -3.26
CA GLU A 168 2.45 15.80 -2.98
C GLU A 168 3.80 15.89 -3.70
N GLY A 169 4.62 14.83 -3.64
CA GLY A 169 5.91 14.81 -4.35
C GLY A 169 5.78 14.85 -5.87
N MET A 170 4.73 14.25 -6.43
CA MET A 170 4.43 14.37 -7.86
C MET A 170 4.02 15.79 -8.24
N SER A 171 3.13 16.42 -7.46
CA SER A 171 2.71 17.80 -7.67
C SER A 171 3.88 18.78 -7.56
N GLU A 172 4.73 18.62 -6.54
CA GLU A 172 5.90 19.48 -6.33
C GLU A 172 6.85 19.46 -7.53
N LEU A 173 7.14 18.28 -8.09
CA LEU A 173 7.97 18.16 -9.29
C LEU A 173 7.37 18.93 -10.46
N VAL A 174 6.07 18.78 -10.71
CA VAL A 174 5.38 19.46 -11.81
C VAL A 174 5.40 20.97 -11.60
N GLU A 175 5.09 21.43 -10.40
CA GLU A 175 5.09 22.85 -10.04
C GLU A 175 6.49 23.47 -10.20
N GLN A 176 7.53 22.81 -9.71
CA GLN A 176 8.92 23.28 -9.85
C GLN A 176 9.36 23.31 -11.32
N LEU A 177 9.01 22.31 -12.12
CA LEU A 177 9.28 22.33 -13.56
C LEU A 177 8.55 23.49 -14.26
N GLN A 178 7.28 23.70 -13.95
CA GLN A 178 6.52 24.82 -14.52
C GLN A 178 7.12 26.17 -14.12
N GLN A 179 7.52 26.34 -12.86
CA GLN A 179 8.18 27.55 -12.39
C GLN A 179 9.53 27.79 -13.07
N PHE A 180 10.31 26.73 -13.30
CA PHE A 180 11.60 26.81 -13.99
C PHE A 180 11.45 27.28 -15.45
N PHE A 181 10.39 26.84 -16.15
CA PHE A 181 10.12 27.25 -17.53
C PHE A 181 9.28 28.54 -17.64
N ALA A 182 8.76 29.05 -16.53
CA ALA A 182 8.11 30.35 -16.51
C ALA A 182 9.20 31.42 -16.64
N PHE A 183 9.45 31.88 -17.86
CA PHE A 183 10.36 33.00 -18.14
C PHE A 183 9.93 34.23 -17.32
N LYS A 184 10.63 34.50 -16.21
CA LYS A 184 10.46 35.72 -15.43
C LYS A 184 11.35 36.80 -16.02
N LEU A 185 10.73 37.89 -16.48
CA LEU A 185 11.43 39.04 -17.06
C LEU A 185 12.45 39.66 -16.09
N ASP A 186 12.23 39.47 -14.80
CA ASP A 186 13.04 40.00 -13.70
C ASP A 186 14.37 39.25 -13.51
N GLU A 187 14.55 38.09 -14.16
CA GLU A 187 15.76 37.24 -14.08
C GLU A 187 16.68 37.42 -15.30
N CYS A 188 16.35 38.34 -16.22
CA CYS A 188 17.17 38.74 -17.35
C CYS A 188 17.94 40.04 -17.04
N GLU A 189 18.94 39.98 -16.15
CA GLU A 189 20.00 40.99 -16.03
C GLU A 189 21.35 40.44 -16.51
#